data_AF-A0A9N9D5M3-F1
#
_entry.id   AF-A0A9N9D5M3-F1
#
_cell.length_a   1.000
_cell.length_b   1.000
_cell.length_c   1.000
_cell.angle_alpha   90.00
_cell.angle_beta   90.00
_cell.angle_gamma   90.00
#
_symmetry.space_group_name_H-M   'P 1'
#
loop_
_entity.id
_entity.type
_entity.pdbx_description
1 polymer ?
#
loop_
_entity_poly.entity_id
_entity_poly.type
_entity_poly.pdbx_seq_one_letter_code
_entity_poly.pdbx_strand_id
1 'polypeptide(L)'
;MPPLEPFATQSIILNTTSNIEEFLNDDLVSIQHKLNAIPTKETVPSILEIKKNIPSKFFAPSLFQSFKYVAWDLCVISLIFAAYYLLDNLAFIPSPVKNLVLLVYAFFQGTMFWAVFVLGHDCGHGSFSKYPWINDTVGTFLHSLILVPYTTWKLSHRHHHKNTGNIDKDEVYYPLRKSEALKMTGENQETKLVPYFAFGIGWLIYLIGGYGTRATSHVNPFHLLFKNNRAGAFTSIICVILGLGFLYRASTIYGAWNIIRYYFLPWIVFASWLVITTFLHHHGVEENLNLPWFSDDKWSYVLGNLSSVDRDYGFLHDVTHSIGTHQVHHLFPAIPHYYLKEATTAFQARYPKYVRESGEPILRTFMNTFNAFKSQYIIPDDTKVFLYSDPKKQE
;
A
#
# COMPACT_ATOMS: atom_id res chain seq x y z
N MET A 1 3.35 -22.48 44.43
CA MET A 1 2.76 -22.40 43.09
C MET A 1 3.88 -22.03 42.14
N PRO A 2 4.26 -22.90 41.19
CA PRO A 2 5.28 -22.57 40.21
C PRO A 2 4.71 -21.56 39.18
N PRO A 3 5.56 -20.69 38.60
CA PRO A 3 5.14 -19.71 37.62
C PRO A 3 4.79 -20.38 36.29
N LEU A 4 3.69 -19.92 35.68
CA LEU A 4 3.21 -20.32 34.36
C LEU A 4 4.26 -20.01 33.28
N GLU A 5 4.62 -21.01 32.50
CA GLU A 5 5.43 -20.85 31.29
C GLU A 5 4.70 -20.02 30.22
N PRO A 6 5.40 -19.19 29.42
CA PRO A 6 4.79 -18.54 28.28
C PRO A 6 4.61 -19.55 27.13
N PHE A 7 3.37 -19.66 26.66
CA PHE A 7 2.96 -20.45 25.51
C PHE A 7 3.82 -20.18 24.27
N ALA A 8 4.50 -21.22 23.78
CA ALA A 8 5.14 -21.23 22.48
C ALA A 8 4.08 -21.34 21.38
N THR A 9 3.78 -20.23 20.69
CA THR A 9 3.04 -20.25 19.41
C THR A 9 3.90 -20.93 18.35
N GLN A 10 3.52 -22.14 17.92
CA GLN A 10 4.11 -22.85 16.79
C GLN A 10 3.69 -22.15 15.48
N SER A 11 4.60 -21.42 14.85
CA SER A 11 4.49 -21.09 13.42
C SER A 11 4.89 -22.31 12.60
N ILE A 12 4.18 -22.55 11.49
CA ILE A 12 4.34 -23.78 10.70
C ILE A 12 5.46 -23.58 9.67
N ILE A 13 6.53 -24.35 9.86
CA ILE A 13 7.83 -24.26 9.19
C ILE A 13 8.03 -25.55 8.42
N LEU A 14 8.41 -25.49 7.14
CA LEU A 14 8.84 -26.68 6.41
C LEU A 14 10.15 -26.45 5.67
N ASN A 15 11.20 -27.08 6.20
CA ASN A 15 12.46 -27.33 5.50
C ASN A 15 12.27 -28.56 4.61
N THR A 16 12.33 -28.37 3.30
CA THR A 16 12.34 -29.49 2.35
C THR A 16 13.71 -30.16 2.37
N THR A 17 13.86 -31.23 3.18
CA THR A 17 14.62 -32.47 2.87
C THR A 17 14.71 -33.37 4.11
N SER A 18 13.83 -34.37 4.22
CA SER A 18 14.15 -35.75 4.61
C SER A 18 12.87 -36.58 4.79
N ASN A 19 12.95 -37.86 4.43
CA ASN A 19 11.88 -38.85 4.46
C ASN A 19 11.14 -38.90 5.81
N ILE A 20 9.85 -38.57 5.85
CA ILE A 20 8.96 -38.89 6.97
C ILE A 20 7.57 -39.23 6.39
N GLU A 21 7.36 -40.51 6.07
CA GLU A 21 6.04 -41.14 6.09
C GLU A 21 5.82 -41.67 7.51
N GLU A 22 5.41 -40.81 8.46
CA GLU A 22 4.68 -41.22 9.66
C GLU A 22 4.26 -39.98 10.47
N PHE A 23 2.95 -39.88 10.74
CA PHE A 23 2.27 -38.83 11.53
C PHE A 23 2.26 -37.41 10.96
N LEU A 24 1.54 -37.20 9.87
CA LEU A 24 1.05 -35.86 9.53
C LEU A 24 -0.28 -35.62 10.24
N ASN A 25 -0.30 -34.69 11.20
CA ASN A 25 -1.56 -34.11 11.72
C ASN A 25 -2.34 -33.49 10.54
N ASP A 26 -3.67 -33.56 10.56
CA ASP A 26 -4.54 -33.05 9.48
C ASP A 26 -4.23 -31.59 9.09
N ASP A 27 -3.80 -30.77 10.05
CA ASP A 27 -3.38 -29.38 9.83
C ASP A 27 -2.09 -29.24 8.99
N LEU A 28 -1.12 -30.14 9.21
CA LEU A 28 0.12 -30.17 8.42
C LEU A 28 -0.15 -30.67 7.00
N VAL A 29 -1.06 -31.63 6.83
CA VAL A 29 -1.51 -32.09 5.49
C VAL A 29 -2.20 -30.95 4.75
N SER A 30 -3.10 -30.23 5.42
CA SER A 30 -3.82 -29.07 4.85
C SER A 30 -2.87 -27.96 4.39
N ILE A 31 -1.84 -27.67 5.18
CA ILE A 31 -0.84 -26.64 4.83
C ILE A 31 0.08 -27.10 3.71
N GLN A 32 0.54 -28.35 3.74
CA GLN A 32 1.32 -28.92 2.64
C GLN A 32 0.53 -28.90 1.33
N HIS A 33 -0.78 -29.21 1.39
CA HIS A 33 -1.65 -29.13 0.22
C HIS A 33 -1.80 -27.70 -0.30
N LYS A 34 -1.96 -26.70 0.59
CA LYS A 34 -1.99 -25.27 0.21
C LYS A 34 -0.66 -24.81 -0.41
N LEU A 35 0.47 -25.24 0.14
CA LEU A 35 1.80 -24.92 -0.39
C LEU A 35 2.04 -25.56 -1.76
N ASN A 36 1.61 -26.81 -1.96
CA ASN A 36 1.70 -27.51 -3.24
C ASN A 36 0.78 -26.90 -4.32
N ALA A 37 -0.30 -26.23 -3.92
CA ALA A 37 -1.20 -25.51 -4.82
C ALA A 37 -0.66 -24.14 -5.26
N ILE A 38 0.42 -23.63 -4.64
CA ILE A 38 1.03 -22.35 -5.05
C ILE A 38 1.74 -22.52 -6.39
N PRO A 39 1.46 -21.65 -7.39
CA PRO A 39 2.19 -21.65 -8.65
C PRO A 39 3.69 -21.45 -8.43
N THR A 40 4.52 -22.12 -9.23
CA THR A 40 5.96 -21.85 -9.31
C THR A 40 6.28 -20.90 -10.47
N LYS A 41 7.50 -20.36 -10.50
CA LYS A 41 7.97 -19.46 -11.56
C LYS A 41 7.93 -20.11 -12.96
N GLU A 42 8.00 -21.44 -13.03
CA GLU A 42 7.91 -22.21 -14.27
C GLU A 42 6.45 -22.44 -14.74
N THR A 43 5.49 -22.34 -13.83
CA THR A 43 4.07 -22.63 -14.12
C THR A 43 3.21 -21.40 -14.42
N VAL A 44 3.71 -20.20 -14.07
CA VAL A 44 3.02 -18.94 -14.37
C VAL A 44 3.29 -18.51 -15.82
N PRO A 45 2.30 -17.90 -16.50
CA PRO A 45 2.52 -17.34 -17.84
C PRO A 45 3.55 -16.22 -17.78
N SER A 46 4.27 -16.02 -18.87
CA SER A 46 5.16 -14.87 -19.01
C SER A 46 4.38 -13.56 -19.02
N ILE A 47 5.03 -12.46 -18.61
CA ILE A 47 4.39 -11.14 -18.61
C ILE A 47 3.95 -10.71 -20.02
N LEU A 48 4.67 -11.15 -21.06
CA LEU A 48 4.33 -10.87 -22.46
C LEU A 48 3.08 -11.62 -22.91
N GLU A 49 2.91 -12.88 -22.47
CA GLU A 49 1.68 -13.64 -22.74
C GLU A 49 0.47 -12.99 -22.08
N ILE A 50 0.59 -12.58 -20.81
CA ILE A 50 -0.49 -11.86 -20.13
C ILE A 50 -0.80 -10.55 -20.89
N LYS A 51 0.23 -9.77 -21.24
CA LYS A 51 0.07 -8.49 -21.96
C LYS A 51 -0.65 -8.66 -23.29
N LYS A 52 -0.36 -9.72 -24.05
CA LYS A 52 -0.99 -10.01 -25.35
C LYS A 52 -2.51 -10.20 -25.24
N ASN A 53 -3.00 -10.62 -24.08
CA ASN A 53 -4.43 -10.83 -23.82
C ASN A 53 -5.12 -9.58 -23.24
N ILE A 54 -4.40 -8.48 -23.00
CA ILE A 54 -4.96 -7.21 -22.56
C ILE A 54 -4.99 -6.24 -23.76
N PRO A 55 -6.15 -5.63 -24.08
CA PRO A 55 -6.27 -4.68 -25.18
C PRO A 55 -5.21 -3.57 -25.13
N SER A 56 -4.49 -3.37 -26.24
CA SER A 56 -3.40 -2.38 -26.33
C SER A 56 -3.83 -0.95 -26.04
N LYS A 57 -5.11 -0.62 -26.28
CA LYS A 57 -5.71 0.68 -25.94
C LYS A 57 -5.57 1.03 -24.44
N PHE A 58 -5.55 0.03 -23.56
CA PHE A 58 -5.41 0.26 -22.12
C PHE A 58 -4.00 0.72 -21.70
N PHE A 59 -2.99 0.51 -22.56
CA PHE A 59 -1.62 0.98 -22.35
C PHE A 59 -1.35 2.34 -22.99
N ALA A 60 -2.36 3.00 -23.54
CA ALA A 60 -2.24 4.28 -24.24
C ALA A 60 -2.87 5.40 -23.40
N PRO A 61 -2.09 6.09 -22.54
CA PRO A 61 -2.63 7.15 -21.71
C PRO A 61 -3.08 8.34 -22.56
N SER A 62 -4.21 8.92 -22.18
CA SER A 62 -4.78 10.12 -22.77
C SER A 62 -4.51 11.32 -21.87
N LEU A 63 -3.74 12.28 -22.37
CA LEU A 63 -3.43 13.52 -21.66
C LEU A 63 -4.72 14.24 -21.22
N PHE A 64 -5.70 14.33 -22.13
CA PHE A 64 -6.99 14.95 -21.85
C PHE A 64 -7.74 14.23 -20.72
N GLN A 65 -7.81 12.91 -20.76
CA GLN A 65 -8.50 12.13 -19.73
C GLN A 65 -7.81 12.30 -18.37
N SER A 66 -6.48 12.22 -18.32
CA SER A 66 -5.70 12.36 -17.09
C SER A 66 -5.89 13.75 -16.46
N PHE A 67 -5.81 14.84 -17.26
CA PHE A 67 -6.08 16.19 -16.74
C PHE A 67 -7.55 16.43 -16.38
N LYS A 68 -8.50 15.75 -17.03
CA LYS A 68 -9.91 15.80 -16.65
C LYS A 68 -10.10 15.27 -15.21
N TYR A 69 -9.44 14.18 -14.84
CA TYR A 69 -9.47 13.68 -13.46
C TYR A 69 -8.78 14.63 -12.47
N VAL A 70 -7.65 15.24 -12.84
CA VAL A 70 -7.03 16.29 -12.00
C VAL A 70 -7.99 17.44 -11.74
N ALA A 71 -8.62 17.96 -12.80
CA ALA A 71 -9.58 19.06 -12.68
C ALA A 71 -10.80 18.66 -11.85
N TRP A 72 -11.31 17.45 -12.06
CA TRP A 72 -12.43 16.90 -11.30
C TRP A 72 -12.11 16.78 -9.82
N ASP A 73 -10.99 16.14 -9.46
CA ASP A 73 -10.61 15.93 -8.06
C ASP A 73 -10.40 17.26 -7.33
N LEU A 74 -9.69 18.20 -7.94
CA LEU A 74 -9.46 19.53 -7.35
C LEU A 74 -10.76 20.34 -7.24
N CYS A 75 -11.70 20.19 -8.18
CA CYS A 75 -13.02 20.79 -8.10
C CYS A 75 -13.81 20.21 -6.92
N VAL A 76 -13.89 18.88 -6.79
CA VAL A 76 -14.59 18.20 -5.69
C VAL A 76 -13.97 18.58 -4.34
N ILE A 77 -12.64 18.58 -4.23
CA ILE A 77 -11.90 19.07 -3.05
C ILE A 77 -12.32 20.49 -2.68
N SER A 78 -12.38 21.39 -3.66
CA SER A 78 -12.74 22.79 -3.42
C SER A 78 -14.20 22.94 -2.98
N LEU A 79 -15.10 22.15 -3.56
CA LEU A 79 -16.52 22.15 -3.22
C LEU A 79 -16.79 21.59 -1.81
N ILE A 80 -16.14 20.49 -1.44
CA ILE A 80 -16.25 19.91 -0.09
C ILE A 80 -15.72 20.90 0.95
N PHE A 81 -14.56 21.52 0.70
CA PHE A 81 -14.01 22.58 1.53
C PHE A 81 -14.97 23.77 1.65
N ALA A 82 -15.45 24.31 0.53
CA ALA A 82 -16.33 25.47 0.54
C ALA A 82 -17.65 25.18 1.26
N ALA A 83 -18.25 24.01 1.05
CA ALA A 83 -19.48 23.60 1.72
C ALA A 83 -19.30 23.52 3.24
N TYR A 84 -18.23 22.87 3.72
CA TYR A 84 -17.97 22.79 5.15
C TYR A 84 -17.57 24.16 5.74
N TYR A 85 -16.78 24.95 5.03
CA TYR A 85 -16.41 26.30 5.44
C TYR A 85 -17.63 27.20 5.62
N LEU A 86 -18.56 27.19 4.65
CA LEU A 86 -19.81 27.94 4.78
C LEU A 86 -20.63 27.48 5.98
N LEU A 87 -20.78 26.17 6.18
CA LEU A 87 -21.50 25.58 7.31
C LEU A 87 -20.88 25.96 8.66
N ASP A 88 -19.55 25.89 8.78
CA ASP A 88 -18.82 26.21 10.02
C ASP A 88 -18.99 27.69 10.42
N ASN A 89 -19.21 28.58 9.45
CA ASN A 89 -19.47 30.00 9.68
C ASN A 89 -20.93 30.35 9.98
N LEU A 90 -21.88 29.41 9.88
CA LEU A 90 -23.28 29.66 10.23
C LEU A 90 -23.45 29.74 11.76
N ALA A 91 -23.78 30.92 12.27
CA ALA A 91 -23.87 31.18 13.72
C ALA A 91 -24.96 30.37 14.43
N PHE A 92 -26.05 30.03 13.73
CA PHE A 92 -27.19 29.32 14.32
C PHE A 92 -26.97 27.81 14.48
N ILE A 93 -25.93 27.22 13.86
CA ILE A 93 -25.65 25.79 13.98
C ILE A 93 -24.87 25.55 15.29
N PRO A 94 -25.35 24.69 16.20
CA PRO A 94 -24.65 24.40 17.45
C PRO A 94 -23.27 23.77 17.21
N SER A 95 -22.27 24.12 18.04
CA SER A 95 -20.91 23.58 17.95
C SER A 95 -20.82 22.04 17.94
N PRO A 96 -21.63 21.28 18.71
CA PRO A 96 -21.60 19.82 18.62
C PRO A 96 -21.95 19.29 17.23
N VAL A 97 -22.90 19.94 16.54
CA VAL A 97 -23.29 19.58 15.17
C VAL A 97 -22.16 19.91 14.20
N LYS A 98 -21.54 21.09 14.32
CA LYS A 98 -20.36 21.46 13.51
C LYS A 98 -19.21 20.46 13.66
N ASN A 99 -18.93 20.04 14.90
CA ASN A 99 -17.89 19.06 15.20
C ASN A 99 -18.20 17.66 14.61
N LEU A 100 -19.48 17.24 14.59
CA LEU A 100 -19.85 15.99 13.94
C LEU A 100 -19.68 16.09 12.42
N VAL A 101 -20.12 17.20 11.82
CA VAL A 101 -19.95 17.46 10.39
C VAL A 101 -18.47 17.61 10.01
N LEU A 102 -17.61 18.13 10.90
CA LEU A 102 -16.16 18.19 10.72
C LEU A 102 -15.56 16.80 10.48
N LEU A 103 -16.02 15.77 11.20
CA LEU A 103 -15.52 14.41 11.02
C LEU A 103 -15.93 13.84 9.66
N VAL A 104 -17.17 14.12 9.24
CA VAL A 104 -17.67 13.75 7.91
C VAL A 104 -16.88 14.47 6.82
N TYR A 105 -16.66 15.78 6.97
CA TYR A 105 -15.79 16.58 6.11
C TYR A 105 -14.38 15.97 6.03
N ALA A 106 -13.75 15.71 7.18
CA ALA A 106 -12.39 15.17 7.23
C ALA A 106 -12.29 13.83 6.49
N PHE A 107 -13.29 12.95 6.66
CA PHE A 107 -13.34 11.67 5.96
C PHE A 107 -13.41 11.82 4.44
N PHE A 108 -14.35 12.60 3.91
CA PHE A 108 -14.52 12.78 2.47
C PHE A 108 -13.39 13.59 1.85
N GLN A 109 -12.99 14.68 2.50
CA GLN A 109 -11.87 15.52 2.06
C GLN A 109 -10.56 14.72 2.03
N GLY A 110 -10.30 13.91 3.05
CA GLY A 110 -9.11 13.07 3.10
C GLY A 110 -9.14 11.92 2.10
N THR A 111 -10.32 11.37 1.80
CA THR A 111 -10.48 10.37 0.73
C THR A 111 -10.18 10.99 -0.64
N MET A 112 -10.55 12.26 -0.87
CA MET A 112 -10.15 12.97 -2.09
C MET A 112 -8.65 13.30 -2.13
N PHE A 113 -8.01 13.56 -0.99
CA PHE A 113 -6.53 13.67 -0.94
C PHE A 113 -5.86 12.35 -1.33
N TRP A 114 -6.44 11.21 -0.96
CA TRP A 114 -6.03 9.91 -1.45
C TRP A 114 -6.27 9.76 -2.97
N ALA A 115 -7.38 10.24 -3.52
CA ALA A 115 -7.59 10.27 -4.97
C ALA A 115 -6.49 11.08 -5.70
N VAL A 116 -6.12 12.26 -5.17
CA VAL A 116 -4.99 13.06 -5.68
C VAL A 116 -3.66 12.30 -5.59
N PHE A 117 -3.44 11.52 -4.52
CA PHE A 117 -2.29 10.65 -4.41
C PHE A 117 -2.23 9.63 -5.55
N VAL A 118 -3.36 8.97 -5.88
CA VAL A 118 -3.44 8.00 -6.97
C VAL A 118 -3.13 8.64 -8.34
N LEU A 119 -3.55 9.89 -8.57
CA LEU A 119 -3.18 10.62 -9.79
C LEU A 119 -1.68 10.90 -9.89
N GLY A 120 -1.04 11.32 -8.78
CA GLY A 120 0.42 11.47 -8.75
C GLY A 120 1.15 10.11 -8.81
N HIS A 121 0.54 9.04 -8.32
CA HIS A 121 1.03 7.67 -8.47
C HIS A 121 1.04 7.22 -9.94
N ASP A 122 -0.02 7.52 -10.69
CA ASP A 122 -0.05 7.32 -12.15
C ASP A 122 1.05 8.10 -12.87
N CYS A 123 1.38 9.32 -12.40
CA CYS A 123 2.56 10.03 -12.90
C CYS A 123 3.85 9.24 -12.61
N GLY A 124 3.98 8.69 -11.40
CA GLY A 124 5.16 7.90 -10.99
C GLY A 124 5.40 6.65 -11.84
N HIS A 125 4.32 6.03 -12.32
CA HIS A 125 4.35 4.90 -13.24
C HIS A 125 4.47 5.28 -14.72
N GLY A 126 4.25 6.55 -15.05
CA GLY A 126 4.15 7.00 -16.44
C GLY A 126 2.85 6.60 -17.12
N SER A 127 1.84 6.18 -16.36
CA SER A 127 0.49 5.90 -16.84
C SER A 127 -0.37 7.17 -16.92
N PHE A 128 0.04 8.28 -16.30
CA PHE A 128 -0.65 9.57 -16.46
C PHE A 128 -0.50 10.13 -17.89
N SER A 129 0.70 10.07 -18.46
CA SER A 129 0.99 10.52 -19.82
C SER A 129 2.21 9.83 -20.42
N LYS A 130 2.33 9.86 -21.75
CA LYS A 130 3.52 9.35 -22.47
C LYS A 130 4.77 10.23 -22.30
N TYR A 131 4.64 11.41 -21.70
CA TYR A 131 5.72 12.40 -21.59
C TYR A 131 6.29 12.41 -20.17
N PRO A 132 7.52 11.91 -19.96
CA PRO A 132 8.10 11.80 -18.61
C PRO A 132 8.16 13.13 -17.86
N TRP A 133 8.45 14.23 -18.57
CA TRP A 133 8.51 15.56 -17.95
C TRP A 133 7.14 16.04 -17.45
N ILE A 134 6.04 15.75 -18.17
CA ILE A 134 4.69 16.08 -17.70
C ILE A 134 4.38 15.29 -16.43
N ASN A 135 4.68 13.99 -16.43
CA ASN A 135 4.48 13.15 -15.27
C ASN A 135 5.27 13.67 -14.07
N ASP A 136 6.54 14.05 -14.26
CA ASP A 136 7.36 14.54 -13.15
C ASP A 136 6.90 15.90 -12.63
N THR A 137 6.45 16.81 -13.51
CA THR A 137 5.90 18.10 -13.10
C THR A 137 4.56 17.95 -12.38
N VAL A 138 3.60 17.24 -12.99
CA VAL A 138 2.24 17.08 -12.44
C VAL A 138 2.29 16.25 -11.16
N GLY A 139 3.05 15.14 -11.15
CA GLY A 139 3.22 14.30 -9.97
C GLY A 139 3.83 15.07 -8.81
N THR A 140 4.89 15.85 -9.06
CA THR A 140 5.49 16.72 -8.03
C THR A 140 4.46 17.72 -7.51
N PHE A 141 3.71 18.39 -8.38
CA PHE A 141 2.69 19.35 -7.97
C PHE A 141 1.61 18.70 -7.09
N LEU A 142 0.96 17.64 -7.57
CA LEU A 142 -0.14 16.96 -6.88
C LEU A 142 0.29 16.40 -5.53
N HIS A 143 1.42 15.68 -5.48
CA HIS A 143 1.93 15.12 -4.24
C HIS A 143 2.38 16.19 -3.24
N SER A 144 2.86 17.36 -3.71
CA SER A 144 3.20 18.48 -2.82
C SER A 144 1.98 19.07 -2.12
N LEU A 145 0.80 19.06 -2.75
CA LEU A 145 -0.46 19.52 -2.13
C LEU A 145 -0.84 18.66 -0.91
N ILE A 146 -0.38 17.42 -0.85
CA ILE A 146 -0.65 16.44 0.22
C ILE A 146 0.62 16.04 0.99
N LEU A 147 1.69 16.84 0.89
CA LEU A 147 2.96 16.68 1.62
C LEU A 147 3.67 15.35 1.38
N VAL A 148 3.61 14.82 0.16
CA VAL A 148 4.35 13.64 -0.27
C VAL A 148 5.56 14.06 -1.12
N PRO A 149 6.79 13.64 -0.77
CA PRO A 149 7.95 13.92 -1.60
C PRO A 149 7.94 13.01 -2.85
N TYR A 150 7.33 13.50 -3.93
CA TYR A 150 7.05 12.74 -5.15
C TYR A 150 8.21 11.89 -5.68
N THR A 151 9.41 12.45 -5.88
CA THR A 151 10.49 11.70 -6.52
C THR A 151 11.03 10.59 -5.62
N THR A 152 11.20 10.87 -4.32
CA THR A 152 11.71 9.85 -3.39
C THR A 152 10.70 8.72 -3.25
N TRP A 153 9.42 9.06 -3.08
CA TRP A 153 8.32 8.10 -3.08
C TRP A 153 8.19 7.32 -4.41
N LYS A 154 8.30 7.99 -5.58
CA LYS A 154 8.23 7.34 -6.90
C LYS A 154 9.31 6.26 -7.06
N LEU A 155 10.51 6.51 -6.55
CA LEU A 155 11.65 5.62 -6.70
C LEU A 155 11.57 4.41 -5.77
N SER A 156 11.13 4.61 -4.51
CA SER A 156 10.79 3.51 -3.60
C SER A 156 9.62 2.68 -4.11
N HIS A 157 8.54 3.33 -4.49
CA HIS A 157 7.36 2.65 -5.02
C HIS A 157 7.69 1.80 -6.27
N ARG A 158 8.55 2.30 -7.16
CA ARG A 158 9.06 1.50 -8.29
C ARG A 158 9.91 0.30 -7.84
N HIS A 159 10.67 0.43 -6.76
CA HIS A 159 11.42 -0.68 -6.18
C HIS A 159 10.46 -1.76 -5.65
N HIS A 160 9.43 -1.35 -4.91
CA HIS A 160 8.35 -2.22 -4.46
C HIS A 160 7.69 -2.98 -5.62
N HIS A 161 7.20 -2.31 -6.66
CA HIS A 161 6.59 -2.98 -7.83
C HIS A 161 7.53 -3.96 -8.56
N LYS A 162 8.84 -3.69 -8.53
CA LYS A 162 9.83 -4.58 -9.13
C LYS A 162 10.00 -5.86 -8.31
N ASN A 163 9.73 -5.82 -7.01
CA ASN A 163 10.06 -6.87 -6.05
C ASN A 163 8.85 -7.36 -5.23
N THR A 164 7.62 -7.01 -5.60
CA THR A 164 6.40 -7.34 -4.84
C THR A 164 6.37 -8.82 -4.46
N GLY A 165 6.13 -9.09 -3.17
CA GLY A 165 6.04 -10.46 -2.64
C GLY A 165 7.38 -11.18 -2.52
N ASN A 166 8.52 -10.47 -2.64
CA ASN A 166 9.85 -11.02 -2.42
C ASN A 166 10.32 -10.75 -0.98
N ILE A 167 10.56 -11.80 -0.20
CA ILE A 167 11.03 -11.72 1.19
C ILE A 167 12.33 -10.94 1.32
N ASP A 168 13.23 -11.08 0.34
CA ASP A 168 14.61 -10.60 0.42
C ASP A 168 14.80 -9.21 -0.22
N LYS A 169 13.83 -8.73 -1.00
CA LYS A 169 13.97 -7.52 -1.83
C LYS A 169 12.80 -6.54 -1.81
N ASP A 170 11.63 -6.92 -1.29
CA ASP A 170 10.54 -5.96 -1.14
C ASP A 170 10.89 -4.90 -0.05
N GLU A 171 10.27 -3.73 -0.14
CA GLU A 171 10.62 -2.54 0.63
C GLU A 171 9.82 -2.41 1.93
N VAL A 172 8.53 -2.74 1.90
CA VAL A 172 7.60 -2.39 2.98
C VAL A 172 6.75 -3.59 3.36
N TYR A 173 6.56 -3.78 4.67
CA TYR A 173 5.72 -4.83 5.26
C TYR A 173 6.10 -6.26 4.84
N TYR A 174 7.33 -6.50 4.43
CA TYR A 174 7.80 -7.86 4.16
C TYR A 174 8.02 -8.65 5.46
N PRO A 175 7.83 -9.98 5.48
CA PRO A 175 8.23 -10.82 6.59
C PRO A 175 9.74 -10.75 6.81
N LEU A 176 10.17 -10.49 8.04
CA LEU A 176 11.58 -10.36 8.41
C LEU A 176 12.18 -11.72 8.74
N ARG A 177 13.36 -12.00 8.18
CA ARG A 177 14.13 -13.16 8.63
C ARG A 177 14.59 -12.97 10.08
N LYS A 178 14.66 -14.04 10.88
CA LYS A 178 15.09 -13.98 12.30
C LYS A 178 16.41 -13.22 12.48
N SER A 179 17.39 -13.46 11.61
CA SER A 179 18.67 -12.74 11.61
C SER A 179 18.54 -11.24 11.30
N GLU A 180 17.56 -10.83 10.50
CA GLU A 180 17.26 -9.41 10.24
C GLU A 180 16.59 -8.76 11.45
N ALA A 181 15.61 -9.45 12.07
CA ALA A 181 14.93 -8.96 13.26
C ALA A 181 15.93 -8.74 14.42
N LEU A 182 16.82 -9.71 14.67
CA LEU A 182 17.87 -9.61 15.69
C LEU A 182 18.79 -8.39 15.49
N LYS A 183 19.14 -8.06 14.24
CA LYS A 183 19.96 -6.86 13.92
C LYS A 183 19.24 -5.56 14.26
N MET A 184 17.91 -5.53 14.16
CA MET A 184 17.11 -4.33 14.41
C MET A 184 16.77 -4.13 15.88
N THR A 185 16.47 -5.20 16.61
CA THR A 185 15.88 -5.11 17.95
C THR A 185 16.82 -5.60 19.06
N GLY A 186 17.95 -6.21 18.72
CA GLY A 186 18.78 -6.96 19.68
C GLY A 186 18.04 -8.22 20.16
N GLU A 187 18.38 -8.72 21.36
CA GLU A 187 17.72 -9.88 21.98
C GLU A 187 16.23 -9.62 22.32
N ASN A 188 15.80 -8.36 22.33
CA ASN A 188 14.44 -7.99 22.69
C ASN A 188 13.54 -8.00 21.45
N GLN A 189 13.07 -9.18 21.06
CA GLN A 189 12.33 -9.43 19.80
C GLN A 189 10.92 -8.80 19.75
N GLU A 190 10.38 -8.34 20.88
CA GLU A 190 8.95 -8.00 20.99
C GLU A 190 8.56 -6.59 20.53
N THR A 191 9.50 -5.65 20.31
CA THR A 191 9.11 -4.25 20.08
C THR A 191 10.04 -3.54 19.12
N LYS A 192 9.51 -3.22 17.91
CA LYS A 192 9.80 -2.00 17.10
C LYS A 192 9.27 -2.03 15.66
N LEU A 193 8.52 -3.06 15.27
CA LEU A 193 7.97 -3.19 13.91
C LEU A 193 6.48 -3.44 13.88
N VAL A 194 5.76 -3.13 14.98
CA VAL A 194 4.32 -2.90 14.89
C VAL A 194 4.19 -1.77 13.88
N PRO A 195 3.75 -2.04 12.65
CA PRO A 195 3.72 -1.01 11.64
C PRO A 195 2.77 0.02 12.19
N TYR A 196 3.27 1.22 12.49
CA TYR A 196 2.86 2.45 11.83
C TYR A 196 1.41 2.50 11.30
N PHE A 197 0.47 1.87 11.99
CA PHE A 197 -0.97 1.84 11.73
C PHE A 197 -1.71 2.86 12.62
N ALA A 198 -0.95 3.75 13.28
CA ALA A 198 -1.42 4.78 14.19
C ALA A 198 -2.09 5.95 13.45
N PHE A 199 -3.24 5.72 12.80
CA PHE A 199 -4.09 6.76 12.18
C PHE A 199 -3.28 7.77 11.36
N GLY A 200 -2.58 7.29 10.32
CA GLY A 200 -1.79 8.14 9.42
C GLY A 200 -0.43 8.62 9.96
N ILE A 201 -0.17 8.61 11.27
CA ILE A 201 1.15 8.99 11.82
C ILE A 201 2.25 8.06 11.32
N GLY A 202 1.92 6.78 11.16
CA GLY A 202 2.89 5.82 10.70
C GLY A 202 3.40 6.06 9.28
N TRP A 203 2.62 6.72 8.43
CA TRP A 203 3.13 7.23 7.15
C TRP A 203 4.27 8.24 7.35
N LEU A 204 4.16 9.17 8.30
CA LEU A 204 5.24 10.12 8.61
C LEU A 204 6.50 9.40 9.09
N ILE A 205 6.33 8.38 9.94
CA ILE A 205 7.47 7.62 10.46
C ILE A 205 8.14 6.85 9.32
N TYR A 206 7.36 6.24 8.41
CA TYR A 206 7.88 5.59 7.22
C TYR A 206 8.63 6.57 6.30
N LEU A 207 8.11 7.79 6.07
CA LEU A 207 8.82 8.80 5.27
C LEU A 207 10.21 9.14 5.85
N ILE A 208 10.35 9.15 7.17
CA ILE A 208 11.61 9.51 7.84
C ILE A 208 12.56 8.32 7.92
N GLY A 209 12.07 7.20 8.42
CA GLY A 209 12.89 6.06 8.86
C GLY A 209 12.72 4.78 8.05
N GLY A 210 11.81 4.73 7.08
CA GLY A 210 11.53 3.54 6.28
C GLY A 210 10.97 2.36 7.10
N TYR A 211 11.07 1.16 6.53
CA TYR A 211 10.62 -0.09 7.15
C TYR A 211 11.76 -1.12 7.16
N GLY A 212 11.90 -1.86 8.26
CA GLY A 212 12.80 -3.00 8.32
C GLY A 212 14.30 -2.67 8.24
N THR A 213 15.10 -3.69 7.93
CA THR A 213 16.54 -3.59 7.64
C THR A 213 16.83 -2.87 6.32
N ARG A 214 15.82 -2.73 5.46
CA ARG A 214 15.89 -2.08 4.14
C ARG A 214 15.27 -0.67 4.14
N ALA A 215 15.26 -0.06 5.32
CA ALA A 215 14.75 1.28 5.56
C ALA A 215 15.26 2.33 4.55
N THR A 216 14.32 2.97 3.84
CA THR A 216 14.59 4.11 2.96
C THR A 216 14.06 5.38 3.60
N SER A 217 14.93 6.39 3.75
CA SER A 217 14.54 7.71 4.24
C SER A 217 14.17 8.63 3.08
N HIS A 218 12.88 8.94 2.94
CA HIS A 218 12.33 9.76 1.84
C HIS A 218 12.59 11.26 2.02
N VAL A 219 13.12 11.64 3.18
CA VAL A 219 13.57 13.01 3.50
C VAL A 219 15.10 13.18 3.39
N ASN A 220 15.83 12.12 3.03
CA ASN A 220 17.27 12.16 2.78
C ASN A 220 17.58 12.02 1.27
N PRO A 221 17.88 13.11 0.54
CA PRO A 221 18.14 13.06 -0.90
C PRO A 221 19.44 12.30 -1.25
N PHE A 222 20.29 12.01 -0.27
CA PHE A 222 21.54 11.27 -0.46
C PHE A 222 21.37 9.76 -0.28
N HIS A 223 20.19 9.27 0.09
CA HIS A 223 19.93 7.84 0.21
C HIS A 223 20.30 7.09 -1.08
N LEU A 224 20.84 5.88 -0.96
CA LEU A 224 21.42 5.13 -2.09
C LEU A 224 20.39 4.89 -3.21
N LEU A 225 19.13 4.67 -2.84
CA LEU A 225 18.03 4.48 -3.78
C LEU A 225 17.83 5.67 -4.75
N PHE A 226 18.21 6.88 -4.33
CA PHE A 226 18.01 8.10 -5.10
C PHE A 226 19.27 8.56 -5.84
N LYS A 227 20.37 7.80 -5.79
CA LYS A 227 21.66 8.15 -6.41
C LYS A 227 21.54 8.58 -7.87
N ASN A 228 20.68 7.93 -8.65
CA ASN A 228 20.50 8.19 -10.08
C ASN A 228 19.49 9.32 -10.39
N ASN A 229 18.83 9.89 -9.37
CA ASN A 229 17.92 11.02 -9.54
C ASN A 229 17.89 11.91 -8.29
N ARG A 230 19.08 12.33 -7.83
CA ARG A 230 19.22 13.20 -6.65
C ARG A 230 18.58 14.56 -6.86
N ALA A 231 18.70 15.13 -8.07
CA ALA A 231 18.08 16.42 -8.39
C ALA A 231 16.56 16.36 -8.18
N GLY A 232 15.88 15.34 -8.69
CA GLY A 232 14.45 15.16 -8.45
C GLY A 232 14.11 14.91 -6.98
N ALA A 233 14.95 14.18 -6.24
CA ALA A 233 14.79 13.99 -4.80
C ALA A 233 14.84 15.34 -4.06
N PHE A 234 15.87 16.16 -4.32
CA PHE A 234 15.97 17.52 -3.79
C PHE A 234 14.74 18.36 -4.13
N THR A 235 14.33 18.40 -5.41
CA THR A 235 13.14 19.14 -5.84
C THR A 235 11.90 18.71 -5.05
N SER A 236 11.65 17.41 -4.93
CA SER A 236 10.46 16.92 -4.22
C SER A 236 10.47 17.24 -2.72
N ILE A 237 11.62 17.18 -2.06
CA ILE A 237 11.76 17.54 -0.64
C ILE A 237 11.57 19.04 -0.45
N ILE A 238 12.15 19.87 -1.33
CA ILE A 238 11.96 21.33 -1.31
C ILE A 238 10.47 21.67 -1.48
N CYS A 239 9.75 21.02 -2.39
CA CYS A 239 8.32 21.27 -2.57
C CYS A 239 7.50 20.92 -1.32
N VAL A 240 7.83 19.85 -0.59
CA VAL A 240 7.19 19.54 0.70
C VAL A 240 7.52 20.62 1.75
N ILE A 241 8.78 21.06 1.83
CA ILE A 241 9.18 22.16 2.74
C ILE A 241 8.42 23.45 2.42
N LEU A 242 8.26 23.79 1.13
CA LEU A 242 7.47 24.95 0.70
C LEU A 242 5.99 24.79 1.05
N GLY A 243 5.41 23.59 0.89
CA GLY A 243 4.05 23.28 1.33
C GLY A 243 3.87 23.46 2.84
N LEU A 244 4.80 22.95 3.64
CA LEU A 244 4.81 23.17 5.09
C LEU A 244 4.96 24.65 5.46
N GLY A 245 5.85 25.38 4.77
CA GLY A 245 6.03 26.83 4.94
C GLY A 245 4.77 27.63 4.61
N PHE A 246 4.05 27.24 3.55
CA PHE A 246 2.76 27.81 3.19
C PHE A 246 1.71 27.55 4.28
N LEU A 247 1.58 26.32 4.77
CA LEU A 247 0.64 25.97 5.83
C LEU A 247 0.96 26.69 7.14
N TYR A 248 2.25 26.82 7.47
CA TYR A 248 2.71 27.62 8.61
C TYR A 248 2.31 29.09 8.43
N ARG A 249 2.57 29.71 7.28
CA ARG A 249 2.16 31.09 7.02
C ARG A 249 0.65 31.26 7.11
N ALA A 250 -0.12 30.35 6.52
CA ALA A 250 -1.57 30.34 6.60
C ALA A 250 -2.06 30.23 8.06
N SER A 251 -1.38 29.44 8.90
CA SER A 251 -1.70 29.32 10.33
C SER A 251 -1.56 30.64 11.10
N THR A 252 -0.63 31.51 10.69
CA THR A 252 -0.44 32.83 11.32
C THR A 252 -1.51 33.85 10.93
N ILE A 253 -2.21 33.61 9.81
CA ILE A 253 -3.23 34.52 9.26
C ILE A 253 -4.62 34.05 9.69
N TYR A 254 -4.91 32.75 9.48
CA TYR A 254 -6.23 32.17 9.70
C TYR A 254 -6.35 31.43 11.04
N GLY A 255 -5.26 31.30 11.80
CA GLY A 255 -5.22 30.57 13.06
C GLY A 255 -4.82 29.10 12.89
N ALA A 256 -3.94 28.62 13.77
CA ALA A 256 -3.43 27.24 13.74
C ALA A 256 -4.53 26.18 13.81
N TRP A 257 -5.57 26.43 14.62
CA TRP A 257 -6.69 25.51 14.75
C TRP A 257 -7.51 25.36 13.45
N ASN A 258 -7.57 26.38 12.60
CA ASN A 258 -8.21 26.28 11.29
C ASN A 258 -7.39 25.40 10.33
N ILE A 259 -6.06 25.53 10.35
CA ILE A 259 -5.19 24.66 9.54
C ILE A 259 -5.29 23.20 9.99
N ILE A 260 -5.34 22.96 11.31
CA ILE A 260 -5.52 21.61 11.85
C ILE A 260 -6.84 21.00 11.34
N ARG A 261 -7.95 21.72 11.51
CA ARG A 261 -9.29 21.21 11.17
C ARG A 261 -9.51 21.05 9.67
N TYR A 262 -9.14 22.05 8.88
CA TYR A 262 -9.43 22.05 7.45
C TYR A 262 -8.42 21.27 6.61
N TYR A 263 -7.18 21.11 7.06
CA TYR A 263 -6.13 20.45 6.29
C TYR A 263 -5.61 19.18 6.97
N PHE A 264 -5.13 19.26 8.21
CA PHE A 264 -4.45 18.11 8.83
C PHE A 264 -5.39 16.97 9.24
N LEU A 265 -6.64 17.25 9.65
CA LEU A 265 -7.63 16.19 9.90
C LEU A 265 -7.95 15.38 8.62
N PRO A 266 -8.27 16.00 7.47
CA PRO A 266 -8.32 15.28 6.19
C PRO A 266 -7.02 14.57 5.82
N TRP A 267 -5.87 15.21 6.07
CA TRP A 267 -4.57 14.63 5.77
C TRP A 267 -4.32 13.32 6.55
N ILE A 268 -4.75 13.24 7.81
CA ILE A 268 -4.69 12.01 8.62
C ILE A 268 -5.51 10.88 7.97
N VAL A 269 -6.68 11.19 7.43
CA VAL A 269 -7.51 10.22 6.71
C VAL A 269 -6.81 9.76 5.43
N PHE A 270 -6.23 10.67 4.64
CA PHE A 270 -5.40 10.32 3.48
C PHE A 270 -4.23 9.40 3.86
N ALA A 271 -3.47 9.76 4.90
CA ALA A 271 -2.33 8.98 5.34
C ALA A 271 -2.77 7.59 5.86
N SER A 272 -3.97 7.48 6.43
CA SER A 272 -4.56 6.20 6.81
C SER A 272 -4.94 5.37 5.58
N TRP A 273 -5.55 5.97 4.56
CA TRP A 273 -5.80 5.31 3.27
C TRP A 273 -4.52 4.72 2.68
N LEU A 274 -3.44 5.50 2.62
CA LEU A 274 -2.17 5.05 2.08
C LEU A 274 -1.67 3.79 2.78
N VAL A 275 -1.69 3.80 4.11
CA VAL A 275 -1.23 2.65 4.91
C VAL A 275 -2.16 1.44 4.73
N ILE A 276 -3.49 1.64 4.79
CA ILE A 276 -4.49 0.56 4.66
C ILE A 276 -4.40 -0.10 3.29
N THR A 277 -4.40 0.70 2.21
CA THR A 277 -4.28 0.23 0.82
C THR A 277 -2.99 -0.56 0.65
N THR A 278 -1.84 0.04 0.98
CA THR A 278 -0.54 -0.64 0.83
C THR A 278 -0.50 -1.95 1.61
N PHE A 279 -1.03 -1.99 2.83
CA PHE A 279 -1.01 -3.22 3.61
C PHE A 279 -1.96 -4.29 3.05
N LEU A 280 -3.24 -3.95 2.86
CA LEU A 280 -4.28 -4.92 2.51
C LEU A 280 -4.18 -5.48 1.10
N HIS A 281 -3.53 -4.76 0.18
CA HIS A 281 -3.32 -5.29 -1.16
C HIS A 281 -2.15 -6.27 -1.26
N HIS A 282 -1.29 -6.34 -0.24
CA HIS A 282 -0.14 -7.24 -0.18
C HIS A 282 -0.24 -8.29 0.94
N HIS A 283 -1.32 -8.24 1.72
CA HIS A 283 -1.56 -9.13 2.84
C HIS A 283 -3.02 -9.56 2.89
N GLY A 284 -3.23 -10.78 3.34
CA GLY A 284 -4.54 -11.39 3.46
C GLY A 284 -4.42 -12.72 4.18
N VAL A 285 -5.43 -13.03 4.99
CA VAL A 285 -5.53 -14.31 5.73
C VAL A 285 -6.81 -15.05 5.36
N GLU A 286 -7.59 -14.48 4.44
CA GLU A 286 -8.78 -15.10 3.92
C GLU A 286 -8.44 -16.40 3.18
N GLU A 287 -9.27 -17.40 3.42
CA GLU A 287 -8.99 -18.79 3.09
C GLU A 287 -8.73 -19.04 1.60
N ASN A 288 -9.38 -18.25 0.74
CA ASN A 288 -9.32 -18.38 -0.71
C ASN A 288 -8.26 -17.48 -1.38
N LEU A 289 -7.57 -16.62 -0.63
CA LEU A 289 -6.60 -15.69 -1.22
C LEU A 289 -5.22 -16.33 -1.42
N ASN A 290 -4.67 -17.03 -0.42
CA ASN A 290 -3.29 -17.57 -0.48
C ASN A 290 -2.31 -16.58 -1.14
N LEU A 291 -1.85 -15.57 -0.39
CA LEU A 291 -0.91 -14.53 -0.86
C LEU A 291 0.52 -14.84 -0.39
N PRO A 292 1.30 -15.64 -1.15
CA PRO A 292 2.61 -16.08 -0.72
C PRO A 292 3.68 -15.01 -0.89
N TRP A 293 4.60 -15.01 0.06
CA TRP A 293 5.89 -14.35 0.00
C TRP A 293 6.94 -15.37 -0.41
N PHE A 294 7.84 -15.01 -1.32
CA PHE A 294 8.85 -15.91 -1.89
C PHE A 294 10.26 -15.45 -1.55
N SER A 295 11.15 -16.39 -1.27
CA SER A 295 12.59 -16.13 -1.29
C SER A 295 13.04 -15.82 -2.73
N ASP A 296 14.17 -15.12 -2.85
CA ASP A 296 14.63 -14.63 -4.14
C ASP A 296 14.84 -15.74 -5.20
N ASP A 297 15.26 -16.93 -4.78
CA ASP A 297 15.48 -18.07 -5.68
C ASP A 297 14.19 -18.68 -6.25
N LYS A 298 13.06 -18.47 -5.54
CA LYS A 298 11.72 -18.95 -5.94
C LYS A 298 10.89 -17.87 -6.63
N TRP A 299 11.27 -16.61 -6.46
CA TRP A 299 10.53 -15.46 -6.98
C TRP A 299 10.70 -15.26 -8.49
N SER A 300 9.65 -14.76 -9.14
CA SER A 300 9.71 -14.13 -10.46
C SER A 300 8.78 -12.93 -10.51
N TYR A 301 8.98 -12.01 -11.46
CA TYR A 301 8.18 -10.78 -11.55
C TYR A 301 6.68 -11.07 -11.60
N VAL A 302 6.24 -12.01 -12.44
CA VAL A 302 4.82 -12.38 -12.53
C VAL A 302 4.35 -13.05 -11.25
N LEU A 303 5.11 -14.01 -10.74
CA LEU A 303 4.71 -14.79 -9.57
C LEU A 303 4.51 -13.90 -8.33
N GLY A 304 5.46 -12.99 -8.06
CA GLY A 304 5.36 -12.08 -6.92
C GLY A 304 4.26 -11.04 -7.07
N ASN A 305 4.07 -10.47 -8.27
CA ASN A 305 2.98 -9.51 -8.49
C ASN A 305 1.59 -10.17 -8.44
N LEU A 306 1.47 -11.47 -8.70
CA LEU A 306 0.23 -12.23 -8.46
C LEU A 306 -0.08 -12.46 -6.98
N SER A 307 0.89 -12.27 -6.07
CA SER A 307 0.67 -12.25 -4.61
C SER A 307 0.07 -10.92 -4.10
N SER A 308 -0.55 -10.14 -4.99
CA SER A 308 -1.41 -9.03 -4.63
C SER A 308 -2.88 -9.40 -4.81
N VAL A 309 -3.76 -8.70 -4.10
CA VAL A 309 -5.20 -8.97 -4.05
C VAL A 309 -6.00 -7.73 -4.42
N ASP A 310 -7.08 -7.89 -5.18
CA ASP A 310 -8.05 -6.85 -5.44
C ASP A 310 -9.00 -6.67 -4.24
N ARG A 311 -9.22 -5.42 -3.83
CA ARG A 311 -10.05 -5.04 -2.68
C ARG A 311 -11.20 -4.16 -3.12
N ASP A 312 -12.40 -4.46 -2.66
CA ASP A 312 -13.57 -3.61 -2.87
C ASP A 312 -13.69 -2.57 -1.76
N TYR A 313 -13.73 -1.29 -2.16
CA TYR A 313 -13.92 -0.14 -1.26
C TYR A 313 -15.37 0.35 -1.25
N GLY A 314 -16.30 -0.44 -1.81
CA GLY A 314 -17.71 -0.11 -1.94
C GLY A 314 -17.91 1.15 -2.76
N PHE A 315 -18.75 2.06 -2.27
CA PHE A 315 -19.05 3.31 -2.97
C PHE A 315 -17.82 4.24 -3.15
N LEU A 316 -16.74 4.00 -2.40
CA LEU A 316 -15.49 4.77 -2.52
C LEU A 316 -14.54 4.19 -3.58
N HIS A 317 -14.79 2.98 -4.11
CA HIS A 317 -13.88 2.33 -5.05
C HIS A 317 -13.62 3.19 -6.30
N ASP A 318 -14.65 3.81 -6.87
CA ASP A 318 -14.47 4.73 -8.01
C ASP A 318 -13.90 6.09 -7.61
N VAL A 319 -14.21 6.56 -6.39
CA VAL A 319 -13.66 7.82 -5.85
C VAL A 319 -12.15 7.72 -5.67
N THR A 320 -11.65 6.54 -5.32
CA THR A 320 -10.22 6.25 -5.18
C THR A 320 -9.57 5.80 -6.48
N HIS A 321 -10.18 6.16 -7.63
CA HIS A 321 -9.70 5.87 -8.97
C HIS A 321 -9.53 4.38 -9.26
N SER A 322 -10.37 3.53 -8.66
CA SER A 322 -10.31 2.07 -8.83
C SER A 322 -8.96 1.44 -8.49
N ILE A 323 -8.12 2.10 -7.67
CA ILE A 323 -6.83 1.56 -7.25
C ILE A 323 -6.98 0.21 -6.51
N GLY A 324 -8.19 -0.07 -6.02
CA GLY A 324 -8.56 -1.37 -5.44
C GLY A 324 -8.38 -2.55 -6.40
N THR A 325 -8.35 -2.35 -7.72
CA THR A 325 -7.99 -3.37 -8.71
C THR A 325 -6.47 -3.46 -8.86
N HIS A 326 -5.83 -3.94 -7.81
CA HIS A 326 -4.39 -3.81 -7.57
C HIS A 326 -3.56 -4.89 -8.26
N GLN A 327 -4.11 -6.07 -8.55
CA GLN A 327 -3.36 -7.18 -9.13
C GLN A 327 -2.87 -6.87 -10.56
N VAL A 328 -3.78 -6.39 -11.42
CA VAL A 328 -3.40 -5.95 -12.77
C VAL A 328 -2.55 -4.69 -12.72
N HIS A 329 -2.81 -3.79 -11.78
CA HIS A 329 -1.96 -2.63 -11.56
C HIS A 329 -0.51 -3.05 -11.25
N HIS A 330 -0.29 -4.07 -10.44
CA HIS A 330 1.04 -4.60 -10.14
C HIS A 330 1.75 -5.25 -11.33
N LEU A 331 1.01 -6.05 -12.11
CA LEU A 331 1.53 -6.65 -13.34
C LEU A 331 1.83 -5.61 -14.42
N PHE A 332 1.01 -4.55 -14.50
CA PHE A 332 1.11 -3.53 -15.53
C PHE A 332 0.86 -2.11 -14.96
N PRO A 333 1.82 -1.54 -14.22
CA PRO A 333 1.64 -0.22 -13.63
C PRO A 333 1.47 0.91 -14.66
N ALA A 334 1.84 0.65 -15.92
CA ALA A 334 1.67 1.55 -17.04
C ALA A 334 0.21 1.69 -17.53
N ILE A 335 -0.73 0.87 -17.02
CA ILE A 335 -2.16 1.03 -17.29
C ILE A 335 -2.69 2.19 -16.42
N PRO A 336 -3.28 3.25 -17.00
CA PRO A 336 -3.88 4.34 -16.24
C PRO A 336 -5.06 3.86 -15.41
N HIS A 337 -5.31 4.53 -14.28
CA HIS A 337 -6.38 4.16 -13.36
C HIS A 337 -7.76 3.98 -14.03
N TYR A 338 -8.09 4.85 -15.00
CA TYR A 338 -9.37 4.82 -15.72
C TYR A 338 -9.54 3.69 -16.73
N TYR A 339 -8.55 2.79 -16.85
CA TYR A 339 -8.66 1.54 -17.60
C TYR A 339 -8.41 0.30 -16.74
N LEU A 340 -8.15 0.47 -15.44
CA LEU A 340 -7.77 -0.66 -14.58
C LEU A 340 -8.91 -1.68 -14.44
N LYS A 341 -10.16 -1.24 -14.23
CA LYS A 341 -11.32 -2.14 -14.11
C LYS A 341 -11.50 -3.02 -15.35
N GLU A 342 -11.43 -2.43 -16.53
CA GLU A 342 -11.59 -3.17 -17.79
C GLU A 342 -10.39 -4.09 -18.06
N ALA A 343 -9.17 -3.67 -17.70
CA ALA A 343 -7.98 -4.50 -17.79
C ALA A 343 -8.03 -5.69 -16.81
N THR A 344 -8.51 -5.47 -15.58
CA THR A 344 -8.77 -6.51 -14.59
C THR A 344 -9.81 -7.51 -15.08
N THR A 345 -10.93 -7.03 -15.62
CA THR A 345 -11.96 -7.91 -16.21
C THR A 345 -11.38 -8.79 -17.33
N ALA A 346 -10.55 -8.21 -18.22
CA ALA A 346 -9.89 -8.95 -19.30
C ALA A 346 -8.91 -10.00 -18.76
N PHE A 347 -8.15 -9.66 -17.71
CA PHE A 347 -7.25 -10.59 -17.03
C PHE A 347 -8.02 -11.74 -16.38
N GLN A 348 -9.05 -11.44 -15.59
CA GLN A 348 -9.88 -12.41 -14.88
C GLN A 348 -10.52 -13.42 -15.84
N ALA A 349 -11.06 -12.95 -16.97
CA ALA A 349 -11.66 -13.82 -17.98
C ALA A 349 -10.67 -14.81 -18.59
N ARG A 350 -9.39 -14.43 -18.72
CA ARG A 350 -8.36 -15.27 -19.34
C ARG A 350 -7.62 -16.15 -18.34
N TYR A 351 -7.47 -15.68 -17.11
CA TYR A 351 -6.61 -16.26 -16.08
C TYR A 351 -7.33 -16.48 -14.74
N PRO A 352 -8.52 -17.13 -14.70
CA PRO A 352 -9.35 -17.24 -13.50
C PRO A 352 -8.62 -17.89 -12.31
N LYS A 353 -7.71 -18.83 -12.56
CA LYS A 353 -6.89 -19.49 -11.52
C LYS A 353 -5.96 -18.55 -10.75
N TYR A 354 -5.58 -17.42 -11.33
CA TYR A 354 -4.64 -16.46 -10.74
C TYR A 354 -5.33 -15.26 -10.11
N VAL A 355 -6.66 -15.15 -10.25
CA VAL A 355 -7.44 -14.06 -9.66
C VAL A 355 -7.37 -14.14 -8.15
N ARG A 356 -7.12 -13.00 -7.52
CA ARG A 356 -7.13 -12.81 -6.08
C ARG A 356 -7.97 -11.60 -5.80
N GLU A 357 -9.16 -11.81 -5.26
CA GLU A 357 -10.09 -10.74 -4.92
C GLU A 357 -10.77 -11.05 -3.59
N SER A 358 -11.06 -10.00 -2.82
CA SER A 358 -11.79 -10.12 -1.57
C SER A 358 -12.76 -8.96 -1.43
N GLY A 359 -14.04 -9.31 -1.32
CA GLY A 359 -15.14 -8.38 -1.00
C GLY A 359 -15.44 -8.32 0.50
N GLU A 360 -14.55 -8.83 1.36
CA GLU A 360 -14.74 -8.71 2.80
C GLU A 360 -14.65 -7.25 3.27
N PRO A 361 -15.39 -6.85 4.33
CA PRO A 361 -15.34 -5.48 4.83
C PRO A 361 -13.93 -5.06 5.26
N ILE A 362 -13.42 -3.99 4.64
CA ILE A 362 -12.04 -3.48 4.79
C ILE A 362 -11.58 -3.37 6.24
N LEU A 363 -12.40 -2.83 7.15
CA LEU A 363 -12.00 -2.67 8.55
C LEU A 363 -11.81 -4.03 9.24
N ARG A 364 -12.70 -5.00 8.99
CA ARG A 364 -12.59 -6.35 9.55
C ARG A 364 -11.36 -7.05 8.99
N THR A 365 -11.18 -7.01 7.67
CA THR A 365 -10.01 -7.56 7.00
C THR A 365 -8.73 -6.96 7.56
N PHE A 366 -8.65 -5.63 7.67
CA PHE A 366 -7.50 -4.93 8.22
C PHE A 366 -7.14 -5.43 9.62
N MET A 367 -8.11 -5.51 10.53
CA MET A 367 -7.86 -5.99 11.89
C MET A 367 -7.37 -7.44 11.92
N ASN A 368 -7.99 -8.33 11.14
CA ASN A 368 -7.61 -9.75 11.07
C ASN A 368 -6.20 -9.92 10.50
N THR A 369 -5.94 -9.31 9.34
CA THR A 369 -4.64 -9.37 8.67
C THR A 369 -3.55 -8.71 9.51
N PHE A 370 -3.85 -7.60 10.20
CA PHE A 370 -2.90 -6.94 11.10
C PHE A 370 -2.54 -7.81 12.30
N ASN A 371 -3.51 -8.49 12.92
CA ASN A 371 -3.25 -9.40 14.04
C ASN A 371 -2.37 -10.57 13.60
N ALA A 372 -2.64 -11.15 12.43
CA ALA A 372 -1.80 -12.22 11.86
C ALA A 372 -0.39 -11.72 11.52
N PHE A 373 -0.29 -10.53 10.93
CA PHE A 373 1.00 -9.90 10.65
C PHE A 373 1.80 -9.74 11.94
N LYS A 374 1.21 -9.14 12.98
CA LYS A 374 1.88 -8.89 14.26
C LYS A 374 2.41 -10.17 14.91
N SER A 375 1.71 -11.30 14.77
CA SER A 375 2.14 -12.58 15.38
C SER A 375 3.11 -13.39 14.51
N GLN A 376 3.16 -13.16 13.19
CA GLN A 376 3.87 -14.05 12.25
C GLN A 376 4.93 -13.34 11.38
N TYR A 377 5.13 -12.03 11.51
CA TYR A 377 6.05 -11.28 10.63
C TYR A 377 7.53 -11.67 10.77
N ILE A 378 7.93 -12.39 11.82
CA ILE A 378 9.30 -12.91 11.96
C ILE A 378 9.32 -14.38 11.52
N ILE A 379 10.13 -14.67 10.49
CA ILE A 379 10.21 -15.98 9.84
C ILE A 379 11.61 -16.59 9.96
N PRO A 380 11.75 -17.94 9.94
CA PRO A 380 13.05 -18.60 9.90
C PRO A 380 13.94 -18.13 8.73
N ASP A 381 15.26 -18.12 8.93
CA ASP A 381 16.23 -17.61 7.95
C ASP A 381 16.27 -18.43 6.65
N ASP A 382 15.85 -19.70 6.66
CA ASP A 382 15.83 -20.63 5.52
C ASP A 382 14.49 -20.64 4.75
N THR A 383 13.49 -19.90 5.22
CA THR A 383 12.15 -19.85 4.61
C THR A 383 12.20 -19.52 3.12
N LYS A 384 11.58 -20.39 2.32
CA LYS A 384 11.49 -20.28 0.85
C LYS A 384 10.17 -19.73 0.35
N VAL A 385 9.07 -20.12 1.00
CA VAL A 385 7.72 -19.64 0.73
C VAL A 385 7.04 -19.42 2.07
N PHE A 386 6.36 -18.30 2.23
CA PHE A 386 5.67 -17.94 3.46
C PHE A 386 4.26 -17.43 3.17
N LEU A 387 3.31 -17.81 4.01
CA LEU A 387 1.92 -17.37 3.95
C LEU A 387 1.52 -16.92 5.35
N TYR A 388 0.85 -15.77 5.43
CA TYR A 388 0.11 -15.43 6.64
C TYR A 388 -1.14 -16.31 6.74
N SER A 389 -1.49 -16.67 7.97
CA SER A 389 -2.70 -17.45 8.27
C SER A 389 -3.43 -16.86 9.46
N ASP A 390 -4.75 -17.04 9.52
CA ASP A 390 -5.55 -16.53 10.64
C ASP A 390 -5.17 -17.29 11.92
N PRO A 391 -4.65 -16.62 12.97
CA PRO A 391 -4.29 -17.27 14.23
C PRO A 391 -5.46 -18.03 14.86
N LYS A 392 -6.71 -17.58 14.64
CA LYS A 392 -7.92 -18.20 15.18
C LYS A 392 -8.32 -19.50 14.49
N LYS A 393 -7.70 -19.82 13.35
CA LYS A 393 -7.93 -21.05 12.58
C LYS A 393 -6.76 -22.05 12.72
N GLN A 394 -5.80 -21.77 13.60
CA GLN A 394 -4.67 -22.65 13.92
C GLN A 394 -4.86 -23.42 15.25
N GLU A 395 -5.95 -23.13 15.98
CA GLU A 395 -6.47 -23.89 17.13
C GLU A 395 -7.66 -24.74 16.68
#